data_AF-A0A9E1PQ84-F1
#
_entry.id   AF-A0A9E1PQ84-F1
#
_cell.length_a   1.000
_cell.length_b   1.000
_cell.length_c   1.000
_cell.angle_alpha   90.00
_cell.angle_beta   90.00
_cell.angle_gamma   90.00
#
_symmetry.space_group_name_H-M   'P 1'
#
loop_
_entity.id
_entity.type
_entity.pdbx_description
1 polymer ?
#
loop_
_entity_poly.entity_id
_entity_poly.type
_entity_poly.pdbx_seq_one_letter_code
_entity_poly.pdbx_strand_id
1 'polypeptide(L)'
;MTPEESTLSKLYKIMALTKSDKPGEALAAFQSAKRLLDSLGMSFEDIIIQHFDDKGMSPRDEVASLKQQKASLQRQVSEQARELKKHKAAMKDLLNQVWELRDGGASGAENNATPTPETTIQETYRPNLSA
;
A
#
# COMPACT_ATOMS: atom_id res chain seq x y z
N MET A 1 -12.11 -41.08 -17.23
CA MET A 1 -11.60 -39.73 -16.99
C MET A 1 -10.91 -39.29 -18.26
N THR A 2 -11.46 -38.30 -18.95
CA THR A 2 -10.90 -37.84 -20.22
C THR A 2 -9.60 -37.06 -19.98
N PRO A 3 -8.71 -36.93 -20.99
CA PRO A 3 -7.49 -36.14 -20.86
C PRO A 3 -7.74 -34.71 -20.37
N GLU A 4 -8.86 -34.10 -20.78
CA GLU A 4 -9.24 -32.74 -20.40
C GLU A 4 -9.65 -32.62 -18.92
N GLU A 5 -10.42 -33.58 -18.38
CA GLU A 5 -10.78 -33.61 -16.96
C GLU A 5 -9.55 -33.71 -16.05
N SER A 6 -8.51 -34.42 -16.49
CA SER A 6 -7.24 -34.57 -15.77
C SER A 6 -6.43 -33.27 -15.72
N THR A 7 -6.37 -32.55 -16.83
CA THR A 7 -5.66 -31.26 -16.93
C THR A 7 -6.32 -30.18 -16.08
N LEU A 8 -7.66 -30.12 -16.12
CA LEU A 8 -8.45 -29.13 -15.39
C LEU A 8 -8.34 -29.34 -13.86
N SER A 9 -8.32 -30.60 -13.41
CA SER A 9 -8.05 -30.95 -12.01
C SER A 9 -6.64 -30.53 -11.54
N LYS A 10 -5.62 -30.70 -12.39
CA LYS A 10 -4.23 -30.27 -12.10
C LYS A 10 -4.14 -28.74 -11.98
N LEU A 11 -4.82 -28.00 -12.86
CA LEU A 11 -4.91 -26.54 -12.82
C LEU A 11 -5.51 -26.04 -11.50
N TYR A 12 -6.63 -26.61 -11.05
CA TYR A 12 -7.23 -26.23 -9.77
C TYR A 12 -6.29 -26.43 -8.58
N LYS A 13 -5.53 -27.54 -8.56
CA LYS A 13 -4.54 -27.80 -7.51
C LYS A 13 -3.41 -26.76 -7.51
N ILE A 14 -2.91 -26.40 -8.69
CA ILE A 14 -1.88 -25.36 -8.83
C ILE A 14 -2.41 -24.02 -8.32
N MET A 15 -3.62 -23.61 -8.70
CA MET A 15 -4.23 -22.35 -8.24
C MET A 15 -4.53 -22.32 -6.74
N ALA A 16 -4.79 -23.47 -6.12
CA ALA A 16 -4.97 -23.53 -4.67
C ALA A 16 -3.64 -23.24 -3.94
N LEU A 17 -2.53 -23.74 -4.48
CA LEU A 17 -1.19 -23.54 -3.90
C LEU A 17 -0.66 -22.11 -4.08
N THR A 18 -1.11 -21.37 -5.10
CA THR A 18 -0.69 -19.96 -5.30
C THR A 18 -1.31 -19.00 -4.29
N LYS A 19 -2.40 -19.38 -3.63
CA LYS A 19 -3.07 -18.59 -2.57
C LYS A 19 -2.56 -18.92 -1.17
N SER A 20 -1.56 -19.80 -1.06
CA SER A 20 -1.04 -20.24 0.22
C SER A 20 0.12 -19.36 0.68
N ASP A 21 0.07 -18.94 1.94
CA ASP A 21 1.13 -18.16 2.58
C ASP A 21 2.28 -19.05 3.11
N LYS A 22 2.22 -20.37 2.89
CA LYS A 22 3.23 -21.29 3.39
C LYS A 22 4.51 -21.24 2.55
N PRO A 23 5.68 -21.16 3.20
CA PRO A 23 6.95 -21.17 2.51
C PRO A 23 7.12 -22.49 1.75
N GLY A 24 7.39 -22.41 0.45
CA GLY A 24 7.60 -23.57 -0.42
C GLY A 24 6.38 -24.04 -1.20
N GLU A 25 5.15 -23.71 -0.79
CA GLU A 25 3.94 -24.07 -1.56
C GLU A 25 3.85 -23.25 -2.87
N ALA A 26 4.26 -21.98 -2.86
CA ALA A 26 4.39 -21.18 -4.07
C ALA A 26 5.41 -21.78 -5.07
N LEU A 27 6.53 -22.33 -4.56
CA LEU A 27 7.53 -22.99 -5.40
C LEU A 27 6.98 -24.30 -5.99
N ALA A 28 6.25 -25.08 -5.18
CA ALA A 28 5.60 -26.31 -5.64
C ALA A 28 4.50 -26.02 -6.68
N ALA A 29 3.74 -24.94 -6.52
CA ALA A 29 2.76 -24.46 -7.49
C ALA A 29 3.44 -24.14 -8.82
N PHE A 30 4.54 -23.39 -8.77
CA PHE A 30 5.32 -23.00 -9.95
C PHE A 30 5.89 -24.23 -10.68
N GLN A 31 6.51 -25.16 -9.97
CA GLN A 31 7.05 -26.38 -10.57
C GLN A 31 5.96 -27.27 -11.18
N SER A 32 4.79 -27.35 -10.54
CA SER A 32 3.65 -28.11 -11.04
C SER A 32 3.05 -27.47 -12.28
N ALA A 33 2.95 -26.14 -12.31
CA ALA A 33 2.56 -25.37 -13.49
C ALA A 33 3.51 -25.62 -14.65
N LYS A 34 4.83 -25.58 -14.39
CA LYS A 34 5.84 -25.88 -15.41
C LYS A 34 5.64 -27.24 -16.07
N ARG A 35 5.53 -28.30 -15.27
CA ARG A 35 5.32 -29.66 -15.79
C ARG A 35 4.03 -29.80 -16.58
N LEU A 36 2.98 -29.07 -16.18
CA LEU A 36 1.71 -29.07 -16.90
C LEU A 36 1.86 -28.42 -18.28
N LEU A 37 2.55 -27.28 -18.36
CA LEU A 37 2.84 -26.61 -19.63
C LEU A 37 3.69 -27.49 -20.55
N ASP A 38 4.77 -28.08 -20.01
CA ASP A 38 5.62 -29.02 -20.75
C ASP A 38 4.79 -30.18 -21.33
N SER A 39 3.82 -30.71 -20.57
CA SER A 39 2.93 -31.79 -21.02
C SER A 39 1.95 -31.38 -22.12
N LEU A 40 1.68 -30.07 -22.25
CA LEU A 40 0.85 -29.49 -23.30
C LEU A 40 1.68 -29.01 -24.49
N GLY A 41 3.01 -29.20 -24.47
CA GLY A 41 3.91 -28.70 -25.51
C GLY A 41 4.06 -27.17 -25.50
N MET A 42 3.74 -26.51 -24.40
CA MET A 42 3.88 -25.06 -24.22
C MET A 42 5.00 -24.75 -23.25
N SER A 43 5.74 -23.67 -23.50
CA SER A 43 6.70 -23.13 -22.55
C SER A 43 6.15 -21.87 -21.86
N PHE A 44 6.73 -21.52 -20.71
CA PHE A 44 6.46 -20.22 -20.09
C PHE A 44 6.88 -19.05 -20.98
N GLU A 45 7.92 -19.24 -21.81
CA GLU A 45 8.36 -18.23 -22.77
C GLU A 45 7.22 -17.91 -23.76
N ASP A 46 6.53 -18.93 -24.27
CA ASP A 46 5.42 -18.78 -25.21
C ASP A 46 4.25 -18.00 -24.58
N ILE A 47 3.96 -18.27 -23.30
CA ILE A 47 2.92 -17.56 -22.54
C ILE A 47 3.29 -16.10 -22.33
N ILE A 48 4.56 -15.83 -21.99
CA ILE A 48 5.08 -14.49 -21.79
C ILE A 48 5.00 -13.72 -23.13
N ILE A 49 5.51 -14.31 -24.21
CA ILE A 49 5.45 -13.72 -25.55
C ILE A 49 4.00 -13.39 -25.92
N GLN A 50 3.08 -14.34 -25.81
CA GLN A 50 1.66 -14.10 -26.09
C GLN A 50 1.07 -12.98 -25.23
N HIS A 51 1.36 -12.95 -23.93
CA HIS A 51 0.85 -11.91 -23.02
C HIS A 51 1.31 -10.50 -23.43
N PHE A 52 2.54 -10.39 -23.92
CA PHE A 52 3.15 -9.13 -24.33
C PHE A 52 2.73 -8.72 -25.75
N ASP A 53 2.57 -9.69 -26.66
CA ASP A 53 2.00 -9.50 -27.99
C ASP A 53 0.55 -9.00 -27.91
N ASP A 54 -0.28 -9.60 -27.06
CA ASP A 54 -1.68 -9.19 -26.83
C ASP A 54 -1.77 -7.73 -26.32
N LYS A 55 -0.76 -7.31 -25.56
CA LYS A 55 -0.66 -5.95 -25.01
C LYS A 55 0.03 -4.96 -25.96
N GLY A 56 0.55 -5.42 -27.09
CA GLY A 56 1.34 -4.60 -28.01
C GLY A 56 2.57 -3.98 -27.36
N MET A 57 3.14 -4.63 -26.34
CA MET A 57 4.24 -4.08 -25.53
C MET A 57 5.32 -5.13 -25.35
N SER A 58 6.59 -4.75 -25.43
CA SER A 58 7.65 -5.73 -25.16
C SER A 58 7.85 -5.94 -23.64
N PRO A 59 8.30 -7.13 -23.20
CA PRO A 59 8.69 -7.36 -21.80
C PRO A 59 9.72 -6.33 -21.30
N ARG A 60 10.57 -5.83 -22.20
CA ARG A 60 11.60 -4.84 -21.89
C ARG A 60 11.01 -3.47 -21.56
N ASP A 61 9.95 -3.07 -22.26
CA ASP A 61 9.26 -1.80 -22.04
C ASP A 61 8.49 -1.82 -20.71
N GLU A 62 7.86 -2.94 -20.40
CA GLU A 62 7.20 -3.14 -19.10
C GLU A 62 8.20 -3.07 -17.94
N VAL A 63 9.37 -3.71 -18.08
CA VAL A 63 10.44 -3.62 -17.07
C VAL A 63 10.96 -2.18 -16.93
N ALA A 64 11.08 -1.42 -18.03
CA ALA A 64 11.48 -0.02 -17.99
C ALA A 64 10.43 0.84 -17.26
N SER A 65 9.15 0.64 -17.55
CA SER A 65 8.02 1.29 -16.88
C SER A 65 8.01 0.99 -15.38
N LEU A 66 8.13 -0.27 -14.98
CA LEU A 66 8.18 -0.68 -13.58
C LEU A 66 9.37 -0.08 -12.83
N LYS A 67 10.54 0.02 -13.48
CA LYS A 67 11.72 0.70 -12.89
C LYS A 67 11.45 2.19 -12.66
N GLN A 68 10.80 2.85 -13.61
CA GLN A 68 10.43 4.27 -13.49
C GLN A 68 9.41 4.48 -12.36
N GLN A 69 8.38 3.64 -12.29
CA GLN A 69 7.39 3.68 -11.22
C GLN A 69 8.04 3.46 -9.84
N LYS A 70 8.92 2.46 -9.71
CA LYS A 70 9.68 2.22 -8.48
C LYS A 70 10.49 3.45 -8.05
N ALA A 71 11.21 4.07 -8.98
CA ALA A 71 12.00 5.27 -8.69
C ALA A 71 11.10 6.45 -8.26
N SER A 72 9.94 6.61 -8.88
CA SER A 72 8.95 7.63 -8.51
C SER A 72 8.42 7.42 -7.08
N LEU A 73 7.99 6.20 -6.76
CA LEU A 73 7.50 5.84 -5.43
C LEU A 73 8.58 6.02 -4.36
N GLN A 74 9.84 5.64 -4.63
CA GLN A 74 10.94 5.87 -3.71
C GLN A 74 11.18 7.36 -3.41
N ARG A 75 11.02 8.23 -4.41
CA ARG A 75 11.09 9.70 -4.20
C ARG A 75 9.93 10.19 -3.34
N GLN A 76 8.70 9.75 -3.62
CA GLN A 76 7.52 10.13 -2.83
C GLN A 76 7.65 9.71 -1.36
N VAL A 77 8.07 8.46 -1.11
CA VAL A 77 8.31 7.96 0.25
C VAL A 77 9.39 8.77 0.95
N SER A 78 10.48 9.09 0.25
CA SER A 78 11.56 9.91 0.82
C SER A 78 11.09 11.33 1.17
N GLU A 79 10.23 11.92 0.35
CA GLU A 79 9.68 13.25 0.59
C GLU A 79 8.70 13.25 1.75
N GLN A 80 7.78 12.30 1.80
CA GLN A 80 6.87 12.12 2.93
C GLN A 80 7.63 11.89 4.25
N ALA A 81 8.73 11.13 4.22
CA ALA A 81 9.58 10.94 5.39
C ALA A 81 10.25 12.25 5.85
N ARG A 82 10.58 13.18 4.93
CA ARG A 82 11.12 14.50 5.27
C ARG A 82 10.05 15.40 5.87
N GLU A 83 8.87 15.46 5.26
CA GLU A 83 7.76 16.26 5.78
C GLU A 83 7.33 15.78 7.17
N LEU A 84 7.28 14.47 7.40
CA LEU A 84 6.96 13.92 8.73
C LEU A 84 8.03 14.30 9.78
N LYS A 85 9.31 14.38 9.40
CA LYS A 85 10.36 14.89 10.29
C LYS A 85 10.19 16.37 10.61
N LYS A 86 9.82 17.20 9.63
CA LYS A 86 9.54 18.63 9.85
C LYS A 86 8.33 18.83 10.75
N HIS A 87 7.23 18.12 10.50
CA HIS A 87 6.05 18.16 11.36
C HIS A 87 6.36 17.70 12.78
N LYS A 88 7.18 16.65 12.96
CA LYS A 88 7.61 16.21 14.28
C LYS A 88 8.43 17.28 15.02
N ALA A 89 9.31 17.99 14.32
CA ALA A 89 10.06 19.09 14.91
C ALA A 89 9.13 20.25 15.31
N ALA A 90 8.24 20.67 14.41
CA ALA A 90 7.26 21.73 14.68
C ALA A 90 6.34 21.38 15.86
N MET A 91 5.87 20.14 15.96
CA MET A 91 5.09 19.67 17.11
C MET A 91 5.89 19.74 18.41
N LYS A 92 7.17 19.40 18.38
CA LYS A 92 8.05 19.51 19.56
C LYS A 92 8.21 20.97 19.98
N ASP A 93 8.40 21.88 19.03
CA ASP A 93 8.52 23.32 19.31
C ASP A 93 7.23 23.91 19.86
N LEU A 94 6.08 23.55 19.27
CA LEU A 94 4.76 23.92 19.81
C LEU A 94 4.55 23.37 21.22
N LEU A 95 4.92 22.11 21.47
CA LEU A 95 4.84 21.52 22.79
C LEU A 95 5.69 22.32 23.79
N ASN A 96 6.94 22.62 23.45
CA ASN A 96 7.81 23.46 24.28
C ASN A 96 7.19 24.83 24.55
N GLN A 97 6.64 25.50 23.54
CA GLN A 97 5.97 26.80 23.72
C GLN A 97 4.79 26.71 24.70
N VAL A 98 3.99 25.63 24.64
CA VAL A 98 2.89 25.40 25.59
C VAL A 98 3.41 25.19 27.01
N TRP A 99 4.51 24.46 27.20
CA TRP A 99 5.15 24.29 28.51
C TRP A 99 5.69 25.61 29.06
N GLU A 100 6.38 26.40 28.24
CA GLU A 100 6.90 27.72 28.63
C GLU A 100 5.77 28.71 28.99
N LEU A 101 4.64 28.69 28.28
CA LEU A 101 3.46 29.50 28.63
C LEU A 101 2.81 29.06 29.95
N ARG A 102 2.81 27.75 30.23
CA ARG A 102 2.28 27.20 31.48
C ARG A 102 3.17 27.58 32.67
N ASP A 103 4.49 27.47 32.50
CA ASP A 103 5.45 27.73 33.58
C ASP A 103 5.71 29.24 33.77
N GLY A 104 5.65 30.03 32.69
CA GLY A 104 5.71 31.50 32.72
C GLY A 104 4.41 32.19 33.15
N GLY A 105 3.28 31.46 33.17
CA GLY A 105 1.99 31.93 33.69
C GLY A 105 1.88 31.96 35.22
N ALA A 106 2.86 31.39 35.94
CA ALA A 106 2.86 31.36 37.40
C ALA A 106 3.42 32.62 38.06
N SER A 107 3.97 33.59 37.30
CA SER A 107 4.61 34.78 37.86
C SER A 107 3.86 36.10 37.60
N GLY A 108 2.55 36.08 37.35
CA GLY A 108 1.82 37.32 37.03
C GLY A 108 0.30 37.30 37.10
N ALA A 109 -0.30 36.48 37.97
CA ALA A 109 -1.76 36.46 38.17
C ALA A 109 -2.15 36.86 39.60
N GLU A 110 -1.71 38.04 40.04
CA GLU A 110 -2.53 38.84 40.96
C GLU A 110 -3.35 39.78 40.10
N ASN A 111 -4.68 39.58 40.12
CA ASN A 111 -5.79 40.49 39.77
C ASN A 111 -6.89 39.80 38.93
N ASN A 112 -7.76 39.10 39.68
CA ASN A 112 -9.23 39.25 39.65
C ASN A 112 -9.92 39.53 38.29
N ALA A 113 -10.49 38.48 37.68
CA ALA A 113 -11.80 38.54 37.04
C ALA A 113 -12.28 37.11 36.73
N THR A 114 -13.38 36.70 37.37
CA THR A 114 -14.12 35.46 37.09
C THR A 114 -14.55 35.42 35.61
N PRO A 115 -14.12 34.45 34.79
CA PRO A 115 -14.64 34.32 33.44
C PRO A 115 -15.96 33.52 33.47
N THR A 116 -17.06 34.19 33.18
CA THR A 116 -18.36 33.58 32.84
C THR A 116 -18.24 32.76 31.56
N PRO A 117 -18.77 31.51 31.50
CA PRO A 117 -18.70 30.71 30.29
C PRO A 117 -19.97 30.92 29.44
N GLU A 118 -19.88 31.69 28.36
CA GLU A 118 -20.86 31.60 27.27
C GLU A 118 -20.18 31.75 25.91
N THR A 119 -20.06 30.65 25.16
CA THR A 119 -20.39 30.60 23.73
C THR A 119 -20.58 29.14 23.33
N THR A 120 -21.84 28.75 23.11
CA THR A 120 -22.27 27.48 22.54
C THR A 120 -21.73 27.34 21.12
N ILE A 121 -20.89 26.33 20.85
CA ILE A 121 -20.51 25.95 19.49
C ILE A 121 -21.63 25.06 18.94
N GLN A 122 -22.45 25.57 18.01
CA GLN A 122 -23.31 24.72 17.19
C GLN A 122 -22.52 24.26 15.96
N GLU A 123 -21.94 23.07 16.05
CA GLU A 123 -21.34 22.40 14.90
C GLU A 123 -22.44 21.61 14.17
N THR A 124 -22.99 22.21 13.10
CA THR A 124 -23.94 21.53 12.21
C THR A 124 -23.16 20.54 11.34
N TYR A 125 -23.13 19.28 11.76
CA TYR A 125 -22.61 18.18 10.93
C TYR A 125 -23.70 17.71 9.96
N ARG A 126 -23.50 17.93 8.64
CA ARG A 126 -24.31 17.31 7.58
C ARG A 126 -23.48 16.19 6.93
N PRO A 127 -23.83 14.91 7.10
CA PRO A 127 -23.21 13.85 6.32
C PRO A 127 -23.75 13.89 4.89
N ASN A 128 -22.86 14.08 3.92
CA ASN A 128 -23.17 13.84 2.51
C ASN A 128 -23.29 12.32 2.30
N LEU A 129 -24.53 11.84 2.25
CA LEU A 129 -24.90 10.53 1.71
C LEU A 129 -25.68 10.78 0.42
N SER A 130 -25.07 10.40 -0.71
CA SER A 130 -25.73 9.88 -1.93
C SER A 130 -24.64 9.07 -2.65
N ALA A 131 -24.74 7.74 -2.74
CA ALA A 131 -25.70 6.93 -3.51
C ALA A 131 -25.51 7.13 -5.01
#